data_AF-A0A932JB99-F1
#
_entry.id   AF-A0A932JB99-F1
#
_cell.length_a   1.000
_cell.length_b   1.000
_cell.length_c   1.000
_cell.angle_alpha   90.00
_cell.angle_beta   90.00
_cell.angle_gamma   90.00
#
_symmetry.space_group_name_H-M   'P 1'
#
loop_
_entity.id
_entity.type
_entity.pdbx_description
1 polymer ?
#
loop_
_entity_poly.entity_id
_entity_poly.type
_entity_poly.pdbx_seq_one_letter_code
_entity_poly.pdbx_strand_id
1 'polypeptide(L)'
;MTEIEIPVPLSAKPTLAPRTVERACTTLDLTLTLKGTLAKYPGCIHWHYKKGKERATLEITWWPRERRLWLKVARNRRSDWIEDAIPRLKRYLESKL
;
A
#
# COMPACT_ATOMS: atom_id res chain seq x y z
N MET A 1 -3.29 -6.14 -14.62
CA MET A 1 -2.77 -5.59 -13.36
C MET A 1 -3.81 -5.86 -12.29
N THR A 2 -3.44 -6.01 -11.02
CA THR A 2 -4.42 -6.11 -9.93
C THR A 2 -4.31 -4.86 -9.09
N GLU A 3 -5.43 -4.17 -8.93
CA GLU A 3 -5.56 -2.97 -8.11
C GLU A 3 -6.69 -3.22 -7.11
N ILE A 4 -6.45 -2.90 -5.85
CA ILE A 4 -7.38 -3.11 -4.75
C ILE A 4 -7.46 -1.82 -3.98
N GLU A 5 -8.62 -1.19 -4.01
CA GLU A 5 -8.88 0.00 -3.22
C GLU A 5 -9.17 -0.37 -1.77
N ILE A 6 -8.61 0.41 -0.85
CA ILE A 6 -8.82 0.30 0.58
C ILE A 6 -9.69 1.48 0.99
N PRO A 7 -10.90 1.24 1.52
CA PRO A 7 -11.79 2.31 1.93
C PRO A 7 -11.15 3.08 3.10
N VAL A 8 -11.12 4.40 3.00
CA VAL A 8 -10.65 5.30 4.06
C VAL A 8 -11.85 6.15 4.51
N PRO A 9 -12.45 5.86 5.68
CA PRO A 9 -13.64 6.56 6.14
C PRO A 9 -13.46 8.09 6.24
N LEU A 10 -14.57 8.84 6.17
CA LEU A 10 -14.53 10.29 6.36
C LEU A 10 -14.10 10.68 7.79
N SER A 11 -14.40 9.82 8.77
CA SER A 11 -13.98 9.94 10.17
C SER A 11 -12.47 9.73 10.39
N ALA A 12 -11.79 9.05 9.47
CA ALA A 12 -10.36 8.80 9.53
C ALA A 12 -9.58 10.11 9.37
N LYS A 13 -8.51 10.30 10.15
CA LYS A 13 -7.60 11.43 9.97
C LYS A 13 -6.66 11.15 8.78
N PRO A 14 -6.73 11.92 7.67
CA PRO A 14 -5.91 11.68 6.47
C PRO A 14 -4.41 11.70 6.73
N THR A 15 -3.97 12.48 7.73
CA THR A 15 -2.58 12.63 8.15
C THR A 15 -1.99 11.36 8.80
N LEU A 16 -2.84 10.45 9.27
CA LEU A 16 -2.39 9.18 9.86
C LEU A 16 -2.13 8.11 8.81
N ALA A 17 -2.75 8.19 7.64
CA ALA A 17 -2.67 7.16 6.61
C ALA A 17 -1.23 6.77 6.22
N PRO A 18 -0.29 7.72 5.99
CA PRO A 18 1.09 7.35 5.66
C PRO A 18 1.78 6.52 6.74
N ARG A 19 1.61 6.91 8.01
CA ARG A 19 2.19 6.20 9.16
C ARG A 19 1.56 4.82 9.34
N THR A 20 0.24 4.73 9.14
CA THR A 20 -0.49 3.47 9.22
C THR A 20 -0.04 2.49 8.14
N VAL A 21 0.16 2.96 6.90
CA VAL A 21 0.68 2.14 5.79
C VAL A 21 2.08 1.63 6.10
N GLU A 22 3.00 2.51 6.50
CA GLU A 22 4.38 2.11 6.80
C GLU A 22 4.43 1.08 7.94
N ARG A 23 3.68 1.32 9.02
CA ARG A 23 3.57 0.37 10.14
C ARG A 23 2.97 -0.97 9.73
N ALA A 24 1.96 -0.97 8.87
CA ALA A 24 1.33 -2.20 8.36
C ALA A 24 2.36 -3.04 7.58
N CYS A 25 3.13 -2.39 6.70
CA CYS A 25 4.18 -3.06 5.93
C CYS A 25 5.32 -3.57 6.82
N THR A 26 5.77 -2.80 7.81
CA THR A 26 6.78 -3.25 8.78
C THR A 26 6.30 -4.47 9.58
N THR A 27 5.02 -4.51 9.97
CA THR A 27 4.44 -5.64 10.72
C THR A 27 4.39 -6.93 9.89
N LEU A 28 4.50 -6.83 8.57
CA LEU A 28 4.50 -7.96 7.63
C LEU A 28 5.90 -8.26 7.07
N ASP A 29 6.95 -7.73 7.71
CA ASP A 29 8.35 -7.89 7.29
C ASP A 29 8.61 -7.47 5.84
N LEU A 30 7.87 -6.46 5.37
CA LEU A 30 8.06 -5.90 4.04
C LEU A 30 9.12 -4.80 4.07
N THR A 31 10.08 -4.91 3.16
CA THR A 31 11.14 -3.93 2.98
C THR A 31 10.69 -2.83 2.03
N LEU A 32 10.77 -1.58 2.50
CA LEU A 32 10.57 -0.40 1.66
C LEU A 32 11.76 -0.25 0.71
N THR A 33 11.48 -0.21 -0.60
CA THR A 33 12.51 -0.10 -1.65
C THR A 33 12.45 1.21 -2.41
N LEU A 34 11.28 1.87 -2.42
CA LEU A 34 11.10 3.20 -3.00
C LEU A 34 9.97 3.90 -2.27
N LYS A 35 10.15 5.19 -2.00
CA LYS A 35 9.10 6.10 -1.56
C LYS A 35 9.20 7.39 -2.37
N GLY A 36 8.10 7.82 -2.97
CA GLY A 36 8.08 9.00 -3.82
C GLY A 36 6.67 9.47 -4.12
N THR A 37 6.53 10.17 -5.24
CA THR A 37 5.27 10.76 -5.71
C THR A 37 5.07 10.44 -7.17
N LEU A 38 3.84 10.16 -7.60
CA LEU A 38 3.53 9.89 -9.01
C LEU A 38 3.15 11.19 -9.72
N ALA A 39 3.72 11.45 -10.89
CA ALA A 39 3.38 12.64 -11.70
C ALA A 39 1.88 12.72 -12.03
N LYS A 40 1.24 11.58 -12.27
CA LYS A 40 -0.21 11.48 -12.53
C LYS A 40 -1.08 11.84 -11.32
N TYR A 41 -0.53 11.74 -10.10
CA TYR A 41 -1.27 11.98 -8.86
C TYR A 41 -0.49 12.97 -7.97
N PRO A 42 -0.54 14.28 -8.27
CA PRO A 42 0.20 15.28 -7.51
C PRO A 42 -0.12 15.24 -6.02
N GLY A 43 0.93 15.25 -5.20
CA GLY A 43 0.83 15.19 -3.74
C GLY A 43 0.45 13.82 -3.17
N CYS A 44 0.39 12.76 -3.99
CA CYS A 44 0.28 11.40 -3.47
C CYS A 44 1.60 10.97 -2.80
N ILE A 45 1.50 9.98 -1.93
CA ILE A 45 2.64 9.22 -1.46
C ILE A 45 2.55 7.84 -2.08
N HIS A 46 3.63 7.44 -2.73
CA HIS A 46 3.74 6.18 -3.44
C HIS A 46 4.90 5.37 -2.87
N TRP A 47 4.63 4.12 -2.48
CA TRP A 47 5.62 3.22 -1.93
C TRP A 47 5.75 1.97 -2.78
N HIS A 48 6.98 1.44 -2.88
CA HIS A 48 7.26 0.10 -3.36
C HIS A 48 7.80 -0.76 -2.21
N TYR A 49 7.14 -1.87 -1.96
CA TYR A 49 7.54 -2.87 -0.98
C TYR A 49 7.93 -4.19 -1.64
N LYS A 50 8.89 -4.88 -1.01
CA LYS A 50 9.32 -6.24 -1.36
C LYS A 50 9.42 -7.11 -0.11
N LYS A 51 9.38 -8.43 -0.29
CA LYS A 51 9.67 -9.40 0.76
C LYS A 51 11.02 -10.07 0.50
N GLY A 52 12.03 -9.73 1.28
CA GLY A 52 13.39 -10.27 1.12
C GLY A 52 13.90 -10.20 -0.33
N LYS A 53 14.32 -11.35 -0.88
CA LYS A 53 14.77 -11.52 -2.26
C LYS A 53 13.68 -12.07 -3.20
N GLU A 54 12.44 -12.15 -2.73
CA GLU A 54 11.36 -12.72 -3.50
C GLU A 54 11.02 -11.88 -4.73
N ARG A 55 10.50 -12.56 -5.76
CA ARG A 55 9.92 -11.89 -6.92
C ARG A 55 8.63 -11.18 -6.49
N ALA A 56 8.23 -10.16 -7.26
CA ALA A 56 7.14 -9.21 -6.98
C ALA A 56 7.56 -7.89 -6.33
N THR A 57 6.77 -6.86 -6.64
CA THR A 57 6.78 -5.57 -5.97
C THR A 57 5.34 -5.26 -5.64
N LEU A 58 5.07 -4.94 -4.38
CA LEU A 58 3.81 -4.37 -3.95
C LEU A 58 3.91 -2.86 -4.03
N GLU A 59 3.10 -2.26 -4.88
CA GLU A 59 2.93 -0.82 -4.96
C GLU A 59 1.77 -0.40 -4.05
N ILE A 60 1.96 0.65 -3.27
CA ILE A 60 0.91 1.25 -2.43
C ILE A 60 0.87 2.73 -2.76
N THR A 61 -0.32 3.30 -2.92
CA THR A 61 -0.46 4.74 -3.15
C THR A 61 -1.52 5.33 -2.25
N TRP A 62 -1.16 6.37 -1.51
CA TRP A 62 -2.07 7.22 -0.76
C TRP A 62 -2.19 8.57 -1.47
N TRP A 63 -3.39 8.95 -1.86
CA TRP A 63 -3.66 10.25 -2.44
C TRP A 63 -4.60 11.06 -1.54
N PRO A 64 -4.06 11.99 -0.73
CA PRO A 64 -4.84 12.71 0.28
C PRO A 64 -5.92 13.61 -0.32
N ARG A 65 -5.69 14.15 -1.52
CA ARG A 65 -6.64 15.04 -2.21
C ARG A 65 -8.00 14.38 -2.44
N GLU A 66 -8.00 13.11 -2.86
CA GLU A 66 -9.21 12.33 -3.10
C GLU A 66 -9.53 11.34 -1.97
N ARG A 67 -8.73 11.34 -0.90
CA ARG A 67 -8.80 10.34 0.19
C ARG A 67 -8.76 8.89 -0.32
N ARG A 68 -7.94 8.63 -1.34
CA ARG A 68 -7.85 7.31 -1.98
C ARG A 68 -6.59 6.58 -1.55
N LEU A 69 -6.76 5.36 -1.07
CA LEU A 69 -5.68 4.43 -0.76
C LEU A 69 -5.86 3.17 -1.60
N TRP A 70 -4.83 2.73 -2.33
CA TRP A 70 -4.91 1.50 -3.08
C TRP A 70 -3.60 0.73 -3.09
N LEU A 71 -3.75 -0.59 -3.19
CA LEU A 71 -2.67 -1.55 -3.40
C LEU A 71 -2.65 -1.94 -4.86
N LYS A 72 -1.46 -2.11 -5.43
CA LYS A 72 -1.29 -2.45 -6.83
C LYS A 72 -0.15 -3.44 -7.03
N VAL A 73 -0.38 -4.45 -7.87
CA VAL A 73 0.64 -5.45 -8.22
C VAL A 73 0.58 -5.74 -9.72
N ALA A 74 1.74 -5.78 -10.36
CA ALA A 74 1.86 -6.19 -11.75
C ALA A 74 1.42 -7.64 -11.94
N ARG A 75 0.55 -7.91 -12.94
CA ARG A 75 -0.09 -9.23 -13.15
C ARG A 75 0.93 -10.36 -13.37
N ASN A 76 2.05 -10.03 -14.02
CA ASN A 76 3.12 -10.98 -14.34
C ASN A 76 4.18 -11.10 -13.22
N ARG A 77 3.94 -10.47 -12.07
CA ARG A 77 4.83 -10.51 -10.91
C ARG A 77 4.04 -10.86 -9.65
N ARG A 78 3.08 -11.79 -9.73
CA ARG A 78 2.48 -12.38 -8.54
C ARG A 78 3.44 -13.43 -7.97
N SER A 79 3.57 -13.41 -6.65
CA SER A 79 4.31 -14.36 -5.84
C SER A 79 3.41 -14.79 -4.70
N ASP A 80 3.65 -15.96 -4.11
CA ASP A 80 2.83 -16.50 -3.02
C ASP A 80 2.72 -15.53 -1.84
N TRP A 81 3.78 -14.76 -1.56
CA TRP A 81 3.73 -13.75 -0.51
C TRP A 81 2.79 -12.58 -0.81
N ILE A 82 2.52 -12.25 -2.07
CA ILE A 82 1.55 -11.21 -2.44
C ILE A 82 0.13 -11.67 -2.12
N GLU A 83 -0.18 -12.94 -2.44
CA GLU A 83 -1.48 -13.55 -2.18
C GLU A 83 -1.79 -13.57 -0.67
N ASP A 84 -0.77 -13.76 0.18
CA ASP A 84 -0.90 -13.66 1.65
C ASP A 84 -0.86 -12.21 2.18
N ALA A 85 0.01 -11.35 1.65
CA ALA A 85 0.22 -9.99 2.17
C ALA A 85 -0.96 -9.05 1.88
N ILE A 86 -1.57 -9.14 0.70
CA ILE A 86 -2.71 -8.27 0.31
C ILE A 86 -3.87 -8.36 1.30
N PRO A 87 -4.45 -9.54 1.62
CA PRO A 87 -5.58 -9.63 2.53
C PRO A 87 -5.22 -9.21 3.96
N ARG A 88 -3.99 -9.48 4.42
CA ARG A 88 -3.49 -9.03 5.73
C ARG A 88 -3.36 -7.52 5.81
N LEU A 89 -2.75 -6.90 4.79
CA LEU A 89 -2.64 -5.45 4.69
C LEU A 89 -4.00 -4.79 4.65
N LYS A 90 -4.91 -5.30 3.81
CA LYS A 90 -6.27 -4.76 3.70
C LYS A 90 -6.96 -4.74 5.07
N ARG A 91 -6.99 -5.89 5.76
CA ARG A 91 -7.61 -5.99 7.09
C ARG A 91 -6.94 -5.07 8.11
N TYR A 92 -5.61 -4.98 8.10
CA TYR A 92 -4.88 -4.11 9.03
C TYR A 92 -5.24 -2.64 8.78
N LEU A 93 -5.19 -2.20 7.53
CA LEU A 93 -5.46 -0.81 7.13
C LEU A 93 -6.91 -0.43 7.46
N GLU A 94 -7.88 -1.28 7.11
CA GLU A 94 -9.31 -1.06 7.44
C GLU A 94 -9.56 -0.99 8.96
N SER A 95 -8.77 -1.67 9.78
CA SER A 95 -8.90 -1.62 11.24
C SER A 95 -8.26 -0.40 11.91
N LYS A 96 -7.40 0.34 11.18
CA LYS A 96 -6.57 1.43 11.72
C LYS A 96 -6.80 2.79 11.06
N LEU A 97 -7.62 2.83 10.01
CA LEU A 97 -8.04 4.04 9.30
C LEU A 97 -9.51 4.29 9.58
#